data_AF-A0A7V0R5H2-F1
#
_entry.id   AF-A0A7V0R5H2-F1
#
_cell.length_a   1.000
_cell.length_b   1.000
_cell.length_c   1.000
_cell.angle_alpha   90.00
_cell.angle_beta   90.00
_cell.angle_gamma   90.00
#
_symmetry.space_group_name_H-M   'P 1'
#
loop_
_entity.id
_entity.type
_entity.pdbx_description
1 polymer ?
#
loop_
_entity_poly.entity_id
_entity_poly.type
_entity_poly.pdbx_seq_one_letter_code
_entity_poly.pdbx_strand_id
1 'polypeptide(L)'
;MKEVMAIVRMNMMNKTKQSLSDAGITSVTAREALGRGKGIVDLTLLQGAELGYEEAIVQLGQTQRLIPKRIMTIVVPDKLVQRTVETIMKVNKTGKSGDGKVFVMPVLEAVRVRTRESGDKVLDEF
;
A
#
# COMPACT_ATOMS: atom_id res chain seq x y z
N MET A 1 1.14 12.65 -15.15
CA MET A 1 0.38 12.01 -14.06
C MET A 1 1.10 10.80 -13.49
N LYS A 2 0.74 10.36 -12.28
CA LYS A 2 1.29 9.16 -11.64
C LYS A 2 0.20 8.35 -10.97
N GLU A 3 0.42 7.04 -10.88
CA GLU A 3 -0.32 6.17 -9.96
C GLU A 3 0.41 6.14 -8.62
N VAL A 4 -0.32 6.46 -7.55
CA VAL A 4 0.07 6.21 -6.16
C VAL A 4 -0.65 4.93 -5.72
N MET A 5 0.09 3.82 -5.69
CA MET A 5 -0.39 2.54 -5.19
C MET A 5 0.01 2.37 -3.73
N ALA A 6 -0.96 2.34 -2.82
CA ALA A 6 -0.74 2.15 -1.40
C ALA A 6 -1.25 0.78 -0.93
N ILE A 7 -0.36 0.02 -0.28
CA ILE A 7 -0.70 -1.23 0.40
C ILE A 7 -0.78 -0.95 1.89
N VAL A 8 -1.98 -0.99 2.47
CA VAL A 8 -2.25 -0.60 3.86
C VAL A 8 -2.95 -1.70 4.65
N ARG A 9 -3.02 -1.53 5.97
CA ARG A 9 -3.75 -2.43 6.88
C ARG A 9 -5.26 -2.34 6.61
N MET A 10 -5.97 -3.47 6.68
CA MET A 10 -7.41 -3.52 6.36
C MET A 10 -8.25 -2.55 7.20
N ASN A 11 -7.96 -2.45 8.50
CA ASN A 11 -8.69 -1.57 9.43
C ASN A 11 -8.42 -0.07 9.22
N MET A 12 -7.43 0.29 8.39
CA MET A 12 -7.09 1.68 8.11
C MET A 12 -7.78 2.23 6.86
N MET A 13 -8.51 1.40 6.11
CA MET A 13 -9.14 1.78 4.84
C MET A 13 -10.03 3.02 4.97
N ASN A 14 -10.99 3.00 5.90
CA ASN A 14 -11.95 4.10 6.04
C ASN A 14 -11.27 5.40 6.49
N LYS A 15 -10.31 5.32 7.41
CA LYS A 15 -9.52 6.49 7.85
C LYS A 15 -8.68 7.06 6.71
N THR A 16 -8.09 6.20 5.88
CA THR A 16 -7.29 6.62 4.73
C THR A 16 -8.15 7.31 3.67
N LYS A 17 -9.32 6.75 3.35
CA LYS A 17 -10.29 7.40 2.44
C LYS A 17 -10.70 8.79 2.94
N GLN A 18 -11.05 8.91 4.22
CA GLN A 18 -11.46 10.20 4.78
C GLN A 18 -10.33 11.23 4.66
N SER A 19 -9.12 10.86 5.09
CA SER A 19 -7.98 11.76 5.03
C SER A 19 -7.60 12.18 3.61
N LEU A 20 -7.75 11.29 2.61
CA LEU A 20 -7.57 11.62 1.19
C LEU A 20 -8.65 12.59 0.71
N SER A 21 -9.91 12.34 1.06
CA SER A 21 -11.04 13.23 0.72
C SER A 21 -10.85 14.63 1.31
N ASP A 22 -10.43 14.74 2.58
CA ASP A 22 -10.14 16.02 3.24
C ASP A 22 -8.96 16.75 2.58
N ALA A 23 -8.06 15.99 1.94
CA ALA A 23 -6.95 16.51 1.14
C ALA A 23 -7.33 16.78 -0.33
N GLY A 24 -8.62 16.73 -0.70
CA GLY A 24 -9.08 17.00 -2.06
C GLY A 24 -8.84 15.85 -3.05
N ILE A 25 -8.46 14.67 -2.57
CA ILE A 25 -8.21 13.47 -3.38
C ILE A 25 -9.37 12.51 -3.16
N THR A 26 -10.33 12.50 -4.08
CA THR A 26 -11.60 11.77 -3.95
C THR A 26 -11.61 10.48 -4.75
N SER A 27 -10.86 10.45 -5.85
CA SER A 27 -10.85 9.34 -6.79
C SER A 27 -9.91 8.23 -6.33
N VAL A 28 -10.47 7.15 -5.80
CA VAL A 28 -9.71 5.98 -5.30
C VAL A 28 -10.34 4.69 -5.78
N THR A 29 -9.53 3.77 -6.31
CA THR A 29 -9.90 2.37 -6.54
C THR A 29 -9.23 1.51 -5.47
N ALA A 30 -9.93 0.50 -4.95
CA ALA A 30 -9.33 -0.39 -3.95
C ALA A 30 -9.71 -1.85 -4.16
N ARG A 31 -8.79 -2.75 -3.80
CA ARG A 31 -8.97 -4.21 -3.85
C ARG A 31 -8.36 -4.90 -2.64
N GLU A 32 -8.82 -6.12 -2.38
CA GLU A 32 -8.23 -7.00 -1.37
C GLU A 32 -6.93 -7.61 -1.86
N ALA A 33 -6.01 -7.85 -0.94
CA ALA A 33 -4.79 -8.57 -1.22
C ALA A 33 -4.30 -9.32 0.01
N LEU A 34 -3.45 -10.30 -0.23
CA LEU A 34 -2.63 -10.92 0.80
C LEU A 34 -1.17 -10.52 0.54
N GLY A 35 -0.47 -10.06 1.58
CA GLY A 35 0.90 -9.59 1.45
C GLY A 35 1.71 -9.79 2.72
N ARG A 36 3.03 -9.83 2.56
CA ARG A 36 3.97 -9.86 3.69
C ARG A 36 5.12 -8.91 3.39
N GLY A 37 5.59 -8.21 4.42
CA GLY A 37 6.83 -7.44 4.34
C GLY A 37 8.04 -8.37 4.29
N LYS A 38 9.25 -7.80 4.21
CA LYS A 38 10.48 -8.56 4.46
C LYS A 38 10.39 -9.08 5.90
N GLY A 39 10.18 -10.38 6.06
CA GLY A 39 10.26 -11.03 7.37
C GLY A 39 11.70 -10.91 7.87
N ILE A 40 11.86 -10.65 9.17
CA ILE A 40 13.14 -10.91 9.82
C ILE A 40 13.24 -12.43 9.80
N VAL A 41 14.09 -12.98 8.93
CA VAL A 41 14.54 -14.37 9.12
C VAL A 41 15.42 -14.29 10.35
N ASP A 42 14.93 -14.77 11.48
CA ASP A 42 15.74 -14.82 12.69
C ASP A 42 16.86 -15.83 12.44
N LEU A 43 18.11 -15.35 12.42
CA LEU A 43 19.29 -16.20 12.22
C LEU A 43 19.39 -17.29 13.29
N THR A 44 18.83 -17.06 14.48
CA THR A 44 18.76 -18.05 15.55
C THR A 44 17.82 -19.21 15.23
N LEU A 45 16.72 -18.97 14.50
CA LEU A 45 15.82 -20.03 14.00
C LEU A 45 16.51 -20.89 12.93
N LEU A 46 17.38 -20.30 12.10
CA LEU A 46 18.17 -21.06 11.13
C LEU A 46 19.18 -21.99 11.83
N GLN A 47 19.95 -21.47 12.79
CA GLN A 47 20.89 -22.29 13.56
C GLN A 47 20.19 -23.38 14.37
N GLY A 48 19.05 -23.07 14.99
CA GLY A 48 18.28 -24.06 15.74
C GLY A 48 17.77 -25.21 14.86
N ALA A 49 17.37 -24.90 13.63
CA ALA A 49 16.93 -25.92 12.67
C ALA A 49 18.09 -26.76 12.10
N GLU A 50 19.24 -26.14 11.83
CA GLU A 50 20.47 -26.88 11.45
C GLU A 50 20.94 -27.83 12.56
N LEU A 51 20.69 -27.47 13.82
CA LEU A 51 20.99 -28.29 15.00
C LEU A 51 19.90 -29.31 15.35
N GLY A 52 18.82 -29.39 14.56
CA GLY A 52 17.77 -30.39 14.73
C GLY A 52 16.73 -30.09 15.82
N TYR A 53 16.65 -28.86 16.33
CA TYR A 53 15.59 -28.48 17.28
C TYR A 53 14.24 -28.37 16.54
N GLU A 54 13.33 -29.31 16.82
CA GLU A 54 12.02 -29.39 16.17
C GLU A 54 11.21 -28.08 16.29
N GLU A 55 11.32 -27.36 17.41
CA GLU A 55 10.65 -26.08 17.64
C GLU A 55 11.08 -24.99 16.63
N ALA A 56 12.37 -24.93 16.33
CA ALA A 56 12.93 -24.00 15.35
C ALA A 56 12.55 -24.39 13.89
N ILE A 57 12.50 -25.70 13.60
CA ILE A 57 12.07 -26.24 12.30
C ILE A 57 10.58 -25.92 12.05
N VAL A 58 9.73 -26.08 13.07
CA VAL A 58 8.30 -25.73 12.99
C VAL A 58 8.10 -24.23 12.78
N GLN A 59 8.86 -23.37 13.45
CA GLN A 59 8.79 -21.91 13.25
C GLN A 59 9.33 -21.45 11.90
N LEU A 60 10.37 -22.08 11.35
CA LEU A 60 10.80 -21.83 9.96
C LEU A 60 9.68 -22.16 8.97
N GLY A 61 8.87 -23.20 9.21
CA GLY A 61 7.72 -23.56 8.38
C GLY A 61 6.59 -22.52 8.38
N GLN A 62 6.52 -21.65 9.41
CA GLN A 62 5.50 -20.60 9.52
C GLN A 62 5.82 -19.31 8.76
N THR A 63 7.01 -19.19 8.15
CA THR A 63 7.49 -17.97 7.46
C THR A 63 6.69 -17.55 6.22
N GLN A 64 5.67 -18.31 5.82
CA GLN A 64 5.02 -18.10 4.52
C GLN A 64 3.64 -17.43 4.56
N ARG A 65 3.01 -17.27 5.73
CA ARG A 65 1.61 -16.78 5.76
C ARG A 65 1.50 -15.35 5.27
N LEU A 66 0.75 -15.15 4.19
CA LEU A 66 0.40 -13.83 3.71
C LEU A 66 -0.68 -13.22 4.61
N ILE A 67 -0.52 -11.95 4.95
CA ILE A 67 -1.44 -11.22 5.83
C ILE A 67 -2.42 -10.41 4.97
N PRO A 68 -3.72 -10.42 5.28
CA PRO A 68 -4.69 -9.56 4.60
C PRO A 68 -4.34 -8.07 4.64
N LYS A 69 -4.44 -7.42 3.47
CA LYS A 69 -4.17 -5.99 3.23
C LYS A 69 -5.23 -5.41 2.29
N ARG A 70 -5.23 -4.08 2.20
CA ARG A 70 -5.96 -3.34 1.15
C ARG A 70 -4.95 -2.69 0.22
N ILE A 71 -5.12 -2.86 -1.08
CA ILE A 71 -4.40 -2.12 -2.11
C ILE A 71 -5.31 -0.99 -2.57
N MET A 72 -4.82 0.24 -2.50
CA MET A 72 -5.47 1.44 -2.99
C MET A 72 -4.67 1.96 -4.18
N THR A 73 -5.34 2.18 -5.32
CA THR A 73 -4.78 2.75 -6.54
C THR A 73 -5.43 4.11 -6.77
N ILE A 74 -4.58 5.13 -6.87
CA ILE A 74 -4.97 6.54 -6.92
C ILE A 74 -4.17 7.17 -8.05
N VAL A 75 -4.82 7.67 -9.09
CA VAL A 75 -4.13 8.33 -10.22
C VAL A 75 -4.31 9.83 -10.07
N VAL A 76 -3.20 10.56 -10.00
CA VAL A 76 -3.19 12.01 -9.75
C VAL A 76 -2.24 12.74 -10.71
N PRO A 77 -2.48 14.04 -10.98
CA PRO A 77 -1.50 14.92 -11.62
C PRO A 77 -0.18 14.94 -10.84
N ASP A 78 0.94 15.19 -11.52
CA ASP A 78 2.27 15.18 -10.88
C ASP A 78 2.36 16.13 -9.67
N LYS A 79 1.69 17.29 -9.75
CA LYS A 79 1.61 18.28 -8.67
C LYS A 79 0.99 17.75 -7.36
N LEU A 80 0.15 16.71 -7.42
CA LEU A 80 -0.54 16.16 -6.24
C LEU A 80 0.09 14.89 -5.68
N VAL A 81 1.15 14.37 -6.32
CA VAL A 81 1.79 13.11 -5.91
C VAL A 81 2.31 13.19 -4.49
N GLN A 82 3.07 14.24 -4.16
CA GLN A 82 3.64 14.42 -2.82
C GLN A 82 2.53 14.53 -1.75
N ARG A 83 1.53 15.38 -1.99
CA ARG A 83 0.37 15.53 -1.11
C ARG A 83 -0.34 14.20 -0.85
N THR A 84 -0.53 13.39 -1.90
CA THR A 84 -1.17 12.08 -1.82
C THR A 84 -0.35 11.12 -0.94
N VAL A 85 0.96 11.01 -1.20
CA VAL A 85 1.86 10.14 -0.44
C VAL A 85 1.91 10.55 1.04
N GLU A 86 2.09 11.84 1.32
CA GLU A 86 2.17 12.35 2.69
C GLU A 86 0.87 12.11 3.47
N THR A 87 -0.28 12.32 2.82
CA THR A 87 -1.59 12.08 3.42
C THR A 87 -1.76 10.61 3.81
N ILE A 88 -1.41 9.68 2.91
CA ILE A 88 -1.47 8.24 3.18
C ILE A 88 -0.51 7.86 4.31
N MET A 89 0.72 8.39 4.30
CA MET A 89 1.71 8.12 5.34
C MET A 89 1.27 8.62 6.71
N LYS A 90 0.76 9.85 6.80
CA LYS A 90 0.34 10.48 8.06
C LYS A 90 -0.70 9.65 8.79
N VAL A 91 -1.68 9.11 8.06
CA VAL A 91 -2.76 8.32 8.67
C VAL A 91 -2.36 6.85 8.92
N ASN A 92 -1.49 6.27 8.09
CA ASN A 92 -1.14 4.84 8.19
C ASN A 92 0.11 4.53 9.02
N LYS A 93 0.95 5.52 9.38
CA LYS A 93 2.20 5.31 10.12
C LYS A 93 1.94 5.12 11.62
N THR A 94 2.31 3.97 12.14
CA THR A 94 2.44 3.69 13.58
C THR A 94 3.89 3.49 14.01
N GLY A 95 4.81 3.32 13.05
CA GLY A 95 6.21 3.00 13.32
C GLY A 95 6.46 1.51 13.55
N LYS A 96 5.44 0.67 13.42
CA LYS A 96 5.54 -0.79 13.59
C LYS A 96 5.55 -1.51 12.25
N SER A 97 6.16 -2.69 12.23
CA SER A 97 6.14 -3.57 11.06
C SER A 97 4.72 -3.83 10.56
N GLY A 98 4.53 -3.76 9.25
CA GLY A 98 3.24 -4.02 8.61
C GLY A 98 2.35 -2.81 8.38
N ASP A 99 2.82 -1.59 8.67
CA ASP A 99 2.14 -0.32 8.33
C ASP A 99 1.76 -0.24 6.85
N GLY A 100 2.66 -0.69 5.96
CA GLY A 100 2.40 -0.73 4.53
C GLY A 100 3.58 -0.32 3.67
N LYS A 101 3.31 -0.14 2.38
CA LYS A 101 4.21 0.50 1.41
C LYS A 101 3.40 1.35 0.44
N VAL A 102 4.02 2.41 -0.08
CA VAL A 102 3.46 3.25 -1.15
C VAL A 102 4.43 3.20 -2.32
N PHE A 103 3.91 2.96 -3.52
CA PHE A 103 4.64 2.96 -4.77
C PHE A 103 4.11 4.08 -5.65
N VAL A 104 5.01 4.75 -6.36
CA VAL A 104 4.67 5.79 -7.33
C VAL A 104 5.13 5.31 -8.69
N MET A 105 4.20 5.17 -9.63
CA MET A 105 4.45 4.63 -10.97
C MET A 105 4.03 5.65 -12.04
N PRO A 106 4.72 5.71 -13.19
CA PRO A 106 4.33 6.58 -14.29
C PRO A 106 2.98 6.13 -14.88
N VAL A 107 2.07 7.09 -15.08
CA VAL A 107 0.87 6.90 -15.90
C VAL A 107 0.96 7.88 -17.06
N LEU A 108 0.79 7.37 -18.28
CA LEU A 108 1.00 8.15 -19.49
C LEU A 108 -0.24 8.98 -19.86
N GLU A 109 -1.43 8.41 -19.66
CA GLU A 109 -2.69 9.04 -20.02
C GLU A 109 -3.84 8.57 -19.12
N ALA A 110 -4.83 9.43 -18.95
CA ALA A 110 -6.11 9.13 -18.33
C ALA A 110 -7.22 9.60 -19.27
N VAL A 111 -8.26 8.78 -19.42
CA VAL A 111 -9.42 9.07 -20.28
C VAL A 111 -10.71 8.84 -19.50
N ARG A 112 -11.59 9.83 -19.49
CA ARG A 112 -12.91 9.73 -18.85
C ARG A 112 -13.90 9.06 -19.79
N VAL A 113 -14.31 7.83 -19.48
CA VAL A 113 -15.23 7.04 -20.32
C VAL A 113 -16.52 7.79 -20.69
N ARG A 114 -17.13 8.50 -19.73
CA ARG A 114 -18.41 9.21 -19.94
C ARG A 114 -18.31 10.38 -20.92
N THR A 115 -17.20 11.12 -20.92
CA THR A 115 -17.06 12.37 -21.70
C THR A 115 -16.01 12.30 -22.82
N ARG A 116 -15.21 11.23 -22.86
CA ARG A 116 -14.04 11.06 -23.75
C ARG A 116 -12.96 12.13 -23.60
N GLU A 117 -13.01 12.91 -22.54
CA GLU A 117 -11.94 13.84 -22.20
C GLU A 117 -10.71 13.08 -21.74
N SER A 118 -9.53 13.65 -21.96
CA SER A 118 -8.25 13.05 -21.58
C SER A 118 -7.33 14.04 -20.87
N GLY A 119 -6.26 13.52 -20.28
CA GLY A 119 -5.22 14.29 -19.58
C GLY A 119 -5.59 14.66 -18.15
N ASP A 120 -4.82 15.55 -17.53
CA ASP A 120 -4.96 15.88 -16.11
C ASP A 120 -6.34 16.42 -15.72
N LYS A 121 -7.06 17.07 -16.64
CA LYS A 121 -8.42 17.62 -16.43
C LYS A 121 -9.48 16.59 -16.04
N VAL A 122 -9.20 15.29 -16.23
CA VAL A 122 -10.12 14.23 -15.83
C VAL A 122 -9.85 13.69 -14.43
N LEU A 123 -8.78 14.15 -13.77
CA LEU A 123 -8.34 13.76 -12.44
C LEU A 123 -8.71 14.84 -11.40
N ASP A 124 -8.41 14.57 -10.12
CA ASP A 124 -8.58 15.55 -9.04
C ASP A 124 -7.57 16.72 -9.19
N GLU A 125 -7.99 17.98 -8.96
CA GLU A 125 -7.18 19.19 -9.25
C GLU A 125 -6.78 20.06 -8.03
N PHE A 126 -7.35 19.79 -6.84
CA PHE A 126 -7.34 20.66 -5.64
C PHE A 126 -6.01 20.80 -4.88
#